data_AF-A0A0G1KZM6-F1
#
_entry.id   AF-A0A0G1KZM6-F1
#
_cell.length_a   1.000
_cell.length_b   1.000
_cell.length_c   1.000
_cell.angle_alpha   90.00
_cell.angle_beta   90.00
_cell.angle_gamma   90.00
#
_symmetry.space_group_name_H-M   'P 1'
#
loop_
_entity.id
_entity.type
_entity.pdbx_description
1 polymer ?
#
loop_
_entity_poly.entity_id
_entity_poly.type
_entity_poly.pdbx_seq_one_letter_code
_entity_poly.pdbx_strand_id
1 'polypeptide(L)'
;MGKFPQIVELFLKIKSHIKKIINRKNLPFAVAISAIAAVAGLVYSQPSFYAQANGESVVDRKSEIIISVDFGSFKLVGGQDPKYTPSVKLEKPKGIFLPKESELEKELYRMVGDYPIKEMVPYIAKKDKTVAAFIVGIAKKESNWGKRVPTLNGQDCFNYWGYKGAGKKGLAMGHGCFASPEEAVEVIGKRLETLVGKNLTTPSKMVVWKCGSNCAATGGQAAANKWINDVSFYFDKIVKTDA
;
A
#
# COMPACT_ATOMS: atom_id res chain seq x y z
N MET A 1 -1.53 -59.85 19.24
CA MET A 1 -2.07 -59.32 20.51
C MET A 1 -1.37 -58.00 20.82
N GLY A 2 -1.94 -56.81 20.99
CA GLY A 2 -3.30 -56.28 20.88
C GLY A 2 -3.21 -54.78 21.23
N LYS A 3 -3.38 -53.88 20.24
CA LYS A 3 -3.51 -52.42 20.43
C LYS A 3 -4.88 -51.88 19.98
N PHE A 4 -5.88 -52.76 19.90
CA PHE A 4 -7.26 -52.39 19.60
C PHE A 4 -8.07 -51.78 20.78
N PRO A 5 -7.76 -51.99 22.09
CA PRO A 5 -8.67 -51.50 23.14
C PRO A 5 -8.55 -50.00 23.46
N GLN A 6 -7.45 -49.32 23.10
CA GLN A 6 -7.24 -47.91 23.50
C GLN A 6 -8.03 -46.90 22.64
N ILE A 7 -8.27 -47.20 21.37
CA ILE A 7 -9.01 -46.30 20.46
C ILE A 7 -10.50 -46.30 20.83
N VAL A 8 -11.06 -47.45 21.20
CA VAL A 8 -12.47 -47.57 21.57
C VAL A 8 -12.77 -46.81 22.88
N GLU A 9 -11.88 -46.87 23.87
CA GLU A 9 -12.03 -46.06 25.10
C GLU A 9 -11.97 -44.56 24.82
N LEU A 10 -11.08 -44.10 23.93
CA LEU A 10 -10.96 -42.69 23.58
C LEU A 10 -12.25 -42.17 22.90
N PHE A 11 -12.81 -42.96 21.97
CA PHE A 11 -14.06 -42.61 21.30
C PHE A 11 -15.27 -42.59 22.25
N LEU A 12 -15.32 -43.48 23.24
CA LEU A 12 -16.38 -43.48 24.26
C LEU A 12 -16.27 -42.28 25.20
N LYS A 13 -15.04 -41.87 25.58
CA LYS A 13 -14.80 -40.66 26.38
C LYS A 13 -15.20 -39.38 25.65
N ILE A 14 -14.91 -39.29 24.35
CA ILE A 14 -15.27 -38.14 23.52
C ILE A 14 -16.79 -38.03 23.37
N LYS A 15 -17.51 -39.15 23.14
CA LYS A 15 -18.98 -39.13 23.04
C LYS A 15 -19.65 -38.68 24.33
N SER A 16 -19.13 -39.05 25.50
CA SER A 16 -19.66 -38.63 26.80
C SER A 16 -19.51 -37.11 27.03
N HIS A 17 -18.36 -36.54 26.61
CA HIS A 17 -18.12 -35.10 26.72
C HIS A 17 -18.95 -34.26 25.73
N ILE A 18 -19.13 -34.73 24.49
CA ILE A 18 -19.98 -34.05 23.50
C ILE A 18 -21.45 -34.03 23.97
N LYS A 19 -21.94 -35.12 24.57
CA LYS A 19 -23.31 -35.18 25.10
C LYS A 19 -23.54 -34.21 26.26
N LYS A 20 -22.49 -33.85 27.00
CA LYS A 20 -22.52 -32.87 28.11
C LYS A 20 -22.52 -31.42 27.62
N ILE A 21 -21.97 -31.15 26.42
CA ILE A 21 -21.89 -29.82 25.80
C ILE A 21 -23.18 -29.48 25.01
N ILE A 22 -23.88 -30.49 24.47
CA ILE A 22 -25.19 -30.32 23.83
C ILE A 22 -26.28 -30.27 24.91
N ASN A 23 -26.21 -29.26 25.78
CA ASN A 23 -27.34 -28.88 26.62
C ASN A 23 -28.23 -27.92 25.81
N ARG A 24 -29.53 -28.19 25.75
CA ARG A 24 -30.50 -27.68 24.74
C ARG A 24 -30.61 -26.15 24.60
N LYS A 25 -29.94 -25.34 25.42
CA LYS A 25 -29.99 -23.87 25.39
C LYS A 25 -29.05 -23.22 24.36
N ASN A 26 -28.01 -23.92 23.87
CA ASN A 26 -27.01 -23.32 22.97
C ASN A 26 -27.00 -23.90 21.54
N LEU A 27 -27.94 -24.80 21.23
CA LEU A 27 -28.11 -25.38 19.89
C LEU A 27 -28.26 -24.34 18.76
N PRO A 28 -28.99 -23.21 18.91
CA PRO A 28 -29.09 -22.23 17.82
C PRO A 28 -27.75 -21.53 17.52
N PHE A 29 -26.88 -21.35 18.52
CA PHE A 29 -25.57 -20.71 18.35
C PHE A 29 -24.58 -21.61 17.58
N ALA A 30 -24.57 -22.92 17.86
CA ALA A 30 -23.70 -23.86 17.16
C ALA A 30 -24.08 -24.00 15.67
N VAL A 31 -25.37 -23.97 15.35
CA VAL A 31 -25.85 -23.99 13.96
C VAL A 31 -25.49 -22.68 13.24
N ALA A 32 -25.63 -21.53 13.90
CA ALA A 32 -25.28 -20.22 13.31
C ALA A 32 -23.78 -20.11 12.95
N ILE A 33 -22.88 -20.55 13.84
CA ILE A 33 -21.43 -20.52 13.58
C ILE A 33 -21.05 -21.44 12.41
N SER A 34 -21.70 -22.61 12.32
CA SER A 34 -21.47 -23.57 11.24
C SER A 34 -21.94 -23.02 9.88
N ALA A 35 -23.06 -22.29 9.85
CA ALA A 35 -23.58 -21.65 8.65
C ALA A 35 -22.67 -20.51 8.15
N ILE A 36 -22.12 -19.68 9.07
CA ILE A 36 -21.20 -18.59 8.70
C ILE A 36 -19.89 -19.14 8.12
N ALA A 37 -19.36 -20.23 8.69
CA ALA A 37 -18.15 -20.88 8.18
C ALA A 37 -18.35 -21.47 6.76
N ALA A 38 -19.52 -22.04 6.48
CA ALA A 38 -19.85 -22.57 5.15
C ALA A 38 -19.99 -21.45 4.09
N VAL A 39 -20.58 -20.30 4.45
CA VAL A 39 -20.69 -19.14 3.54
C VAL A 39 -19.32 -18.52 3.28
N ALA A 40 -18.46 -18.40 4.29
CA ALA A 40 -17.09 -17.93 4.10
C ALA A 40 -16.31 -18.87 3.16
N GLY A 41 -16.41 -20.19 3.35
CA GLY A 41 -15.78 -21.18 2.47
C GLY A 41 -16.20 -21.05 1.00
N LEU A 42 -17.47 -20.74 0.72
CA LEU A 42 -17.98 -20.49 -0.63
C LEU A 42 -17.49 -19.16 -1.22
N VAL A 43 -17.39 -18.10 -0.42
CA VAL A 43 -16.86 -16.79 -0.88
C VAL A 43 -15.36 -16.87 -1.15
N TYR A 44 -14.61 -17.64 -0.37
CA TYR A 44 -13.16 -17.80 -0.55
C TYR A 44 -12.76 -18.86 -1.58
N SER A 45 -13.68 -19.71 -2.04
CA SER A 45 -13.41 -20.73 -3.07
C SER A 45 -13.81 -20.32 -4.49
N GLN A 46 -14.37 -19.13 -4.69
CA GLN A 46 -14.49 -18.56 -6.02
C GLN A 46 -13.07 -18.31 -6.57
N PRO A 47 -12.65 -18.95 -7.68
CA PRO A 47 -11.42 -18.56 -8.34
C PRO A 47 -11.57 -17.11 -8.77
N SER A 48 -10.70 -16.25 -8.27
CA SER A 48 -10.61 -14.88 -8.75
C SER A 48 -10.26 -14.92 -10.23
N PHE A 49 -11.26 -14.73 -11.10
CA PHE A 49 -11.06 -14.38 -12.50
C PHE A 49 -10.44 -12.97 -12.54
N TYR A 50 -9.14 -12.89 -12.23
CA TYR A 50 -8.35 -11.75 -12.66
C TYR A 50 -8.19 -11.89 -14.17
N ALA A 51 -8.79 -10.95 -14.89
CA ALA A 51 -8.54 -10.76 -16.29
C ALA A 51 -7.03 -10.70 -16.53
N GLN A 52 -6.50 -11.71 -17.23
CA GLN A 52 -5.21 -11.58 -17.91
C GLN A 52 -5.38 -10.50 -18.97
N ALA A 53 -4.89 -9.30 -18.71
CA ALA A 53 -4.54 -8.38 -19.78
C ALA A 53 -3.30 -8.96 -20.48
N ASN A 54 -3.52 -9.98 -21.32
CA ASN A 54 -2.54 -10.38 -22.31
C ASN A 54 -2.40 -9.20 -23.26
N GLY A 55 -1.19 -8.63 -23.27
CA GLY A 55 -0.83 -7.56 -24.20
C GLY A 55 -1.22 -7.96 -25.61
N GLU A 56 -1.93 -7.06 -26.28
CA GLU A 56 -2.31 -7.19 -27.67
C GLU A 56 -1.05 -7.25 -28.51
N SER A 57 -0.66 -8.47 -28.90
CA SER A 57 0.33 -8.68 -29.94
C SER A 57 -0.30 -8.23 -31.25
N VAL A 58 0.04 -7.03 -31.71
CA VAL A 58 -0.18 -6.62 -33.09
C VAL A 58 0.74 -7.49 -33.94
N VAL A 59 0.19 -8.63 -34.38
CA VAL A 59 0.83 -9.51 -35.37
C VAL A 59 0.64 -8.85 -36.73
N ASP A 60 1.61 -8.02 -37.13
CA ASP A 60 1.78 -7.69 -38.54
C ASP A 60 2.34 -8.93 -39.25
N ARG A 61 1.49 -9.54 -40.06
CA ARG A 61 1.71 -10.82 -40.71
C ARG A 61 2.58 -10.60 -41.95
N LYS A 62 3.88 -10.33 -41.81
CA LYS A 62 4.85 -10.49 -42.92
C LYS A 62 6.36 -10.64 -42.64
N SER A 63 6.80 -10.97 -41.42
CA SER A 63 8.18 -11.44 -41.22
C SER A 63 8.30 -12.30 -39.96
N GLU A 64 8.82 -13.52 -40.13
CA GLU A 64 9.18 -14.43 -39.04
C GLU A 64 10.42 -13.89 -38.29
N ILE A 65 10.21 -13.00 -37.31
CA ILE A 65 11.20 -12.70 -36.29
C ILE A 65 10.51 -12.84 -34.94
N ILE A 66 10.90 -13.86 -34.17
CA ILE A 66 10.42 -14.07 -32.81
C ILE A 66 11.37 -13.35 -31.87
N ILE A 67 10.89 -12.28 -31.24
CA ILE A 67 11.62 -11.55 -30.20
C ILE A 67 11.05 -11.97 -28.85
N SER A 68 11.85 -12.65 -28.03
CA SER A 68 11.56 -12.87 -26.63
C SER A 68 12.28 -11.83 -25.77
N VAL A 69 11.51 -11.15 -24.91
CA VAL A 69 12.02 -10.15 -23.98
C VAL A 69 11.82 -10.69 -22.58
N ASP A 70 12.91 -10.89 -21.85
CA ASP A 70 12.89 -11.18 -20.42
C ASP A 70 13.70 -10.12 -19.66
N PHE A 71 13.33 -9.87 -18.40
CA PHE A 71 13.79 -8.72 -17.61
C PHE A 71 15.32 -8.66 -17.55
N GLY A 72 15.92 -7.74 -18.30
CA GLY A 72 17.34 -7.38 -18.22
C GLY A 72 18.29 -8.00 -19.25
N SER A 73 17.85 -8.82 -20.20
CA SER A 73 18.72 -9.20 -21.33
C SER A 73 17.97 -9.58 -22.60
N PHE A 74 18.48 -9.11 -23.75
CA PHE A 74 17.95 -9.40 -25.08
C PHE A 74 18.82 -10.48 -25.73
N LYS A 75 18.26 -11.65 -26.04
CA LYS A 75 18.96 -12.72 -26.78
C LYS A 75 18.28 -12.97 -28.12
N LEU A 76 19.02 -12.74 -29.20
CA LEU A 76 18.66 -13.19 -30.54
C LEU A 76 18.93 -14.70 -30.62
N VAL A 77 17.88 -15.51 -30.73
CA VAL A 77 17.99 -16.95 -31.03
C VAL A 77 17.76 -17.10 -32.52
N GLY A 78 18.81 -17.49 -33.25
CA GLY A 78 18.94 -17.29 -34.69
C GLY A 78 17.94 -18.03 -35.58
N GLY A 79 17.76 -17.47 -36.78
CA GLY A 79 17.19 -18.07 -37.99
C GLY A 79 18.02 -17.60 -39.19
N GLN A 80 18.17 -18.48 -40.18
CA GLN A 80 19.16 -18.47 -41.27
C GLN A 80 19.32 -17.14 -42.05
N ASP A 81 20.57 -16.90 -42.47
CA ASP A 81 21.02 -15.80 -43.34
C ASP A 81 20.11 -15.54 -44.54
N PRO A 82 19.66 -14.28 -44.72
CA PRO A 82 19.39 -13.73 -46.04
C PRO A 82 20.30 -12.53 -46.30
N LYS A 83 21.08 -12.65 -47.36
CA LYS A 83 21.80 -11.54 -48.00
C LYS A 83 20.86 -10.35 -48.27
N TYR A 84 21.43 -9.16 -48.08
CA TYR A 84 21.09 -7.84 -48.63
C TYR A 84 20.47 -6.83 -47.68
N THR A 85 21.32 -5.90 -47.28
CA THR A 85 21.01 -4.58 -46.72
C THR A 85 20.37 -3.66 -47.76
N PRO A 86 19.41 -2.86 -47.33
CA PRO A 86 19.53 -1.42 -47.48
C PRO A 86 19.64 -0.81 -46.07
N SER A 87 20.53 0.18 -45.92
CA SER A 87 20.66 0.96 -44.69
C SER A 87 19.33 1.63 -44.35
N VAL A 88 18.55 0.97 -43.50
CA VAL A 88 17.41 1.60 -42.82
C VAL A 88 18.01 2.73 -42.01
N LYS A 89 17.71 3.97 -42.38
CA LYS A 89 17.91 5.09 -41.47
C LYS A 89 17.08 4.75 -40.23
N LEU A 90 17.75 4.32 -39.17
CA LEU A 90 17.19 4.26 -37.84
C LEU A 90 16.80 5.71 -37.51
N GLU A 91 15.54 6.06 -37.73
CA GLU A 91 14.98 7.24 -37.09
C GLU A 91 15.20 7.05 -35.60
N LYS A 92 15.91 8.00 -34.97
CA LYS A 92 16.10 8.02 -33.53
C LYS A 92 14.72 7.78 -32.91
N PRO A 93 14.56 6.80 -31.99
CA PRO A 93 13.30 6.60 -31.32
C PRO A 93 12.86 7.95 -30.77
N LYS A 94 11.66 8.40 -31.16
CA LYS A 94 11.03 9.60 -30.59
C LYS A 94 11.14 9.43 -29.09
N GLY A 95 11.94 10.30 -28.47
CA GLY A 95 12.40 10.12 -27.10
C GLY A 95 11.22 9.79 -26.19
N ILE A 96 11.46 8.87 -25.26
CA ILE A 96 10.55 8.61 -24.14
C ILE A 96 10.21 9.98 -23.55
N PHE A 97 8.97 10.43 -23.78
CA PHE A 97 8.49 11.71 -23.28
C PHE A 97 8.30 11.54 -21.79
N LEU A 98 9.38 11.70 -21.02
CA LEU A 98 9.29 11.81 -19.58
C LEU A 98 8.41 13.03 -19.30
N PRO A 99 7.29 12.89 -18.59
CA PRO A 99 6.45 14.03 -18.26
C PRO A 99 7.30 15.07 -17.55
N LYS A 100 7.18 16.32 -17.98
CA LYS A 100 7.88 17.45 -17.38
C LYS A 100 7.47 17.54 -15.91
N GLU A 101 8.43 17.41 -14.99
CA GLU A 101 8.21 17.56 -13.55
C GLU A 101 7.52 18.90 -13.25
N SER A 102 6.52 18.87 -12.36
CA SER A 102 5.82 20.07 -11.92
C SER A 102 6.73 20.92 -11.01
N GLU A 103 6.45 22.22 -10.89
CA GLU A 103 7.23 23.08 -9.97
C GLU A 103 7.10 22.61 -8.51
N LEU A 104 5.92 22.09 -8.14
CA LEU A 104 5.70 21.45 -6.85
C LEU A 104 6.62 20.23 -6.68
N GLU A 105 6.72 19.35 -7.68
CA GLU A 105 7.58 18.17 -7.61
C GLU A 105 9.05 18.54 -7.34
N LYS A 106 9.57 19.53 -8.07
CA LYS A 106 10.94 20.05 -7.88
C LYS A 106 11.14 20.68 -6.50
N GLU A 107 10.14 21.41 -5.99
CA GLU A 107 10.16 21.95 -4.64
C GLU A 107 10.21 20.83 -3.59
N LEU A 108 9.39 19.80 -3.75
CA LEU A 108 9.34 18.67 -2.86
C LEU A 108 10.67 17.91 -2.83
N TYR A 109 11.28 17.65 -4.00
CA TYR A 109 12.61 17.02 -4.05
C TYR A 109 13.67 17.84 -3.31
N ARG A 110 13.71 19.17 -3.51
CA ARG A 110 14.63 20.06 -2.78
C ARG A 110 14.38 20.03 -1.27
N MET A 111 13.11 19.96 -0.87
CA MET A 111 12.72 19.96 0.54
C MET A 111 13.11 18.67 1.26
N VAL A 112 12.86 17.51 0.63
CA VAL A 112 13.07 16.21 1.26
C VAL A 112 14.47 15.65 1.04
N GLY A 113 15.23 16.15 0.05
CA GLY A 113 16.60 15.72 -0.21
C GLY A 113 16.69 14.20 -0.41
N ASP A 114 17.64 13.56 0.27
CA ASP A 114 17.88 12.11 0.19
C ASP A 114 17.19 11.30 1.31
N TYR A 115 16.17 11.87 1.94
CA TYR A 115 15.36 11.11 2.89
C TYR A 115 14.51 10.05 2.16
N PRO A 116 14.16 8.92 2.81
CA PRO A 116 13.39 7.85 2.17
C PRO A 116 12.08 8.29 1.49
N ILE A 117 11.41 9.33 2.01
CA ILE A 117 10.22 9.91 1.35
C ILE A 117 10.46 10.43 -0.07
N LYS A 118 11.72 10.61 -0.49
CA LYS A 118 12.07 11.00 -1.86
C LYS A 118 11.41 10.09 -2.91
N GLU A 119 11.34 8.78 -2.64
CA GLU A 119 10.71 7.80 -3.54
C GLU A 119 9.20 8.01 -3.71
N MET A 120 8.59 8.74 -2.78
CA MET A 120 7.15 9.06 -2.78
C MET A 120 6.83 10.36 -3.52
N VAL A 121 7.83 11.24 -3.77
CA VAL A 121 7.63 12.59 -4.32
C VAL A 121 6.84 12.60 -5.64
N PRO A 122 7.10 11.74 -6.64
CA PRO A 122 6.31 11.71 -7.88
C PRO A 122 4.81 11.48 -7.67
N TYR A 123 4.43 10.79 -6.61
CA TYR A 123 3.04 10.51 -6.27
C TYR A 123 2.45 11.63 -5.41
N ILE A 124 3.25 12.23 -4.53
CA ILE A 124 2.84 13.35 -3.68
C ILE A 124 2.56 14.59 -4.55
N ALA A 125 3.40 14.86 -5.56
CA ALA A 125 3.27 16.01 -6.44
C ALA A 125 2.01 15.98 -7.33
N LYS A 126 1.35 14.83 -7.45
CA LYS A 126 0.06 14.68 -8.16
C LYS A 126 -1.14 15.10 -7.30
N LYS A 127 -0.93 15.35 -6.00
CA LYS A 127 -1.98 15.77 -5.07
C LYS A 127 -2.17 17.28 -5.11
N ASP A 128 -3.33 17.74 -4.65
CA ASP A 128 -3.53 19.17 -4.36
C ASP A 128 -2.43 19.68 -3.41
N LYS A 129 -2.03 20.93 -3.60
CA LYS A 129 -0.91 21.53 -2.87
C LYS A 129 -1.09 21.46 -1.35
N THR A 130 -2.30 21.65 -0.86
CA THR A 130 -2.65 21.56 0.57
C THR A 130 -2.45 20.13 1.09
N VAL A 131 -2.91 19.14 0.31
CA VAL A 131 -2.77 17.72 0.66
C VAL A 131 -1.30 17.32 0.63
N ALA A 132 -0.54 17.70 -0.40
CA ALA A 132 0.90 17.48 -0.49
C ALA A 132 1.65 18.08 0.71
N ALA A 133 1.29 19.31 1.09
CA ALA A 133 1.84 19.99 2.25
C ALA A 133 1.60 19.21 3.57
N PHE A 134 0.39 18.68 3.76
CA PHE A 134 0.11 17.82 4.91
C PHE A 134 0.87 16.50 4.85
N ILE A 135 0.93 15.84 3.69
CA ILE A 135 1.68 14.60 3.52
C ILE A 135 3.12 14.80 3.99
N VAL A 136 3.80 15.84 3.49
CA VAL A 136 5.22 16.08 3.79
C VAL A 136 5.43 16.53 5.23
N GLY A 137 4.60 17.45 5.74
CA GLY A 137 4.72 17.97 7.10
C GLY A 137 4.48 16.90 8.16
N ILE A 138 3.42 16.09 8.00
CA ILE A 138 3.12 15.00 8.92
C ILE A 138 4.22 13.93 8.85
N ALA A 139 4.69 13.56 7.64
CA ALA A 139 5.76 12.58 7.53
C ALA A 139 7.06 13.02 8.21
N LYS A 140 7.40 14.32 8.14
CA LYS A 140 8.53 14.84 8.90
C LYS A 140 8.32 14.60 10.39
N LYS A 141 7.13 14.92 10.88
CA LYS A 141 6.83 14.86 12.30
C LYS A 141 6.85 13.43 12.84
N GLU A 142 6.25 12.50 12.12
CA GLU A 142 6.00 11.14 12.63
C GLU A 142 7.19 10.20 12.43
N SER A 143 7.94 10.34 11.33
CA SER A 143 9.02 9.41 10.96
C SER A 143 10.33 10.09 10.63
N ASN A 144 10.40 11.43 10.71
CA ASN A 144 11.49 12.21 10.13
C ASN A 144 11.69 11.84 8.66
N TRP A 145 10.60 11.87 7.88
CA TRP A 145 10.57 11.53 6.45
C TRP A 145 11.08 10.11 6.14
N GLY A 146 10.70 9.15 6.96
CA GLY A 146 11.03 7.74 6.75
C GLY A 146 12.33 7.28 7.40
N LYS A 147 13.02 8.10 8.21
CA LYS A 147 14.18 7.62 9.00
C LYS A 147 13.79 6.68 10.14
N ARG A 148 12.53 6.71 10.59
CA ARG A 148 11.98 5.86 11.65
C ARG A 148 10.65 5.30 11.20
N VAL A 149 10.63 4.01 10.86
CA VAL A 149 9.51 3.39 10.15
C VAL A 149 9.20 2.02 10.74
N PRO A 150 7.94 1.58 10.69
CA PRO A 150 7.64 0.17 10.93
C PRO A 150 8.31 -0.67 9.85
N THR A 151 8.83 -1.83 10.24
CA THR A 151 9.39 -2.80 9.30
C THR A 151 8.69 -4.13 9.38
N LEU A 152 8.56 -4.83 8.25
CA LEU A 152 8.11 -6.21 8.17
C LEU A 152 9.26 -7.05 7.61
N ASN A 153 9.75 -8.01 8.40
CA ASN A 153 10.91 -8.84 8.03
C ASN A 153 12.15 -8.02 7.64
N GLY A 154 12.39 -6.92 8.34
CA GLY A 154 13.51 -6.00 8.06
C GLY A 154 13.31 -5.07 6.86
N GLN A 155 12.18 -5.16 6.16
CA GLN A 155 11.87 -4.29 5.02
C GLN A 155 10.99 -3.11 5.44
N ASP A 156 11.18 -1.95 4.82
CA ASP A 156 10.34 -0.76 5.02
C ASP A 156 8.89 -1.06 4.61
N CYS A 157 7.96 -0.65 5.47
CA CYS A 157 6.51 -0.73 5.25
C CYS A 157 5.92 0.54 4.61
N PHE A 158 6.77 1.51 4.24
CA PHE A 158 6.43 2.78 3.60
C PHE A 158 5.42 3.64 4.40
N ASN A 159 5.33 3.43 5.72
CA ASN A 159 4.39 4.15 6.56
C ASN A 159 5.07 5.25 7.37
N TYR A 160 5.07 6.45 6.80
CA TYR A 160 5.82 7.58 7.33
C TYR A 160 4.98 8.50 8.21
N TRP A 161 3.68 8.20 8.38
CA TRP A 161 2.68 9.06 9.03
C TRP A 161 2.07 8.44 10.30
N GLY A 162 2.56 7.28 10.73
CA GLY A 162 2.01 6.57 11.88
C GLY A 162 0.61 6.00 11.63
N TYR A 163 0.21 5.80 10.37
CA TYR A 163 -1.14 5.36 10.00
C TYR A 163 -1.44 3.96 10.56
N LYS A 164 -2.64 3.77 11.12
CA LYS A 164 -3.04 2.53 11.82
C LYS A 164 -3.89 1.58 10.96
N GLY A 165 -4.41 2.02 9.83
CA GLY A 165 -5.15 1.14 8.91
C GLY A 165 -4.21 0.19 8.17
N ALA A 166 -4.68 -1.02 7.89
CA ALA A 166 -3.91 -2.02 7.16
C ALA A 166 -3.61 -1.57 5.71
N GLY A 167 -2.40 -1.89 5.23
CA GLY A 167 -2.05 -1.80 3.81
C GLY A 167 -2.14 -3.17 3.14
N LYS A 168 -1.67 -3.29 1.90
CA LYS A 168 -1.63 -4.56 1.15
C LYS A 168 -0.79 -5.64 1.83
N LYS A 169 0.23 -5.26 2.61
CA LYS A 169 1.03 -6.18 3.43
C LYS A 169 0.47 -6.36 4.86
N GLY A 170 -0.72 -5.85 5.14
CA GLY A 170 -1.37 -5.92 6.44
C GLY A 170 -0.84 -4.87 7.42
N LEU A 171 -0.49 -5.32 8.63
CA LEU A 171 0.03 -4.49 9.72
C LEU A 171 1.44 -4.93 10.12
N ALA A 172 2.29 -3.98 10.47
CA ALA A 172 3.60 -4.20 11.06
C ALA A 172 3.80 -3.24 12.23
N MET A 173 4.26 -3.75 13.38
CA MET A 173 4.49 -2.96 14.60
C MET A 173 3.28 -2.10 15.01
N GLY A 174 2.05 -2.60 14.76
CA GLY A 174 0.82 -1.87 15.04
C GLY A 174 0.54 -0.69 14.11
N HIS A 175 1.15 -0.65 12.93
CA HIS A 175 0.94 0.35 11.88
C HIS A 175 0.66 -0.33 10.54
N GLY A 176 0.01 0.37 9.61
CA GLY A 176 -0.17 -0.10 8.23
C GLY A 176 1.15 -0.45 7.57
N CYS A 177 1.19 -1.58 6.86
CA CYS A 177 2.31 -1.96 6.02
C CYS A 177 1.90 -1.94 4.54
N PHE A 178 2.41 -0.96 3.81
CA PHE A 178 2.12 -0.79 2.39
C PHE A 178 3.14 -1.57 1.54
N ALA A 179 2.70 -2.01 0.37
CA ALA A 179 3.53 -2.75 -0.56
C ALA A 179 4.46 -1.86 -1.39
N SER A 180 4.12 -0.59 -1.59
CA SER A 180 4.90 0.35 -2.40
C SER A 180 4.76 1.81 -1.92
N PRO A 181 5.70 2.71 -2.32
CA PRO A 181 5.57 4.16 -2.15
C PRO A 181 4.26 4.73 -2.71
N GLU A 182 3.84 4.26 -3.88
CA GLU A 182 2.60 4.69 -4.54
C GLU A 182 1.36 4.35 -3.70
N GLU A 183 1.25 3.12 -3.21
CA GLU A 183 0.13 2.71 -2.37
C GLU A 183 0.07 3.54 -1.10
N ALA A 184 1.22 3.75 -0.46
CA ALA A 184 1.32 4.55 0.76
C ALA A 184 0.77 5.97 0.53
N VAL A 185 1.23 6.64 -0.53
CA VAL A 185 0.76 7.99 -0.88
C VAL A 185 -0.71 7.99 -1.29
N GLU A 186 -1.20 6.97 -2.00
CA GLU A 186 -2.60 6.86 -2.39
C GLU A 186 -3.51 6.76 -1.16
N VAL A 187 -3.21 5.85 -0.23
CA VAL A 187 -4.01 5.63 0.98
C VAL A 187 -4.00 6.86 1.88
N ILE A 188 -2.81 7.43 2.13
CA ILE A 188 -2.66 8.59 3.01
C ILE A 188 -3.26 9.83 2.36
N GLY A 189 -3.02 10.03 1.06
CA GLY A 189 -3.59 11.10 0.28
C GLY A 189 -5.11 11.10 0.34
N LYS A 190 -5.78 9.97 0.08
CA LYS A 190 -7.25 9.85 0.16
C LYS A 190 -7.81 10.22 1.54
N ARG A 191 -7.14 9.80 2.61
CA ARG A 191 -7.54 10.19 3.97
C ARG A 191 -7.38 11.69 4.20
N LEU A 192 -6.27 12.28 3.78
CA LEU A 192 -6.04 13.71 3.94
C LEU A 192 -6.97 14.55 3.08
N GLU A 193 -7.23 14.14 1.83
CA GLU A 193 -8.26 14.73 0.95
C GLU A 193 -9.63 14.76 1.63
N THR A 194 -10.01 13.66 2.31
CA THR A 194 -11.27 13.59 3.06
C THR A 194 -11.32 14.59 4.22
N LEU A 195 -10.21 14.76 4.95
CA LEU A 195 -10.11 15.70 6.08
C LEU A 195 -10.08 17.16 5.60
N VAL A 196 -9.33 17.44 4.52
CA VAL A 196 -9.29 18.74 3.86
C VAL A 196 -10.68 19.12 3.32
N GLY A 197 -11.40 18.18 2.71
CA GLY A 197 -12.79 18.36 2.26
C GLY A 197 -13.77 18.67 3.40
N LYS A 198 -13.43 18.34 4.66
CA LYS A 198 -14.15 18.75 5.87
C LYS A 198 -13.67 20.08 6.44
N ASN A 199 -13.02 20.92 5.63
CA ASN A 199 -12.48 22.22 5.99
C ASN A 199 -11.39 22.19 7.09
N LEU A 200 -10.66 21.06 7.18
CA LEU A 200 -9.47 20.94 8.03
C LEU A 200 -8.21 21.32 7.23
N THR A 201 -8.19 22.54 6.73
CA THR A 201 -7.20 23.06 5.77
C THR A 201 -5.95 23.67 6.42
N THR A 202 -5.88 23.68 7.75
CA THR A 202 -4.72 24.21 8.50
C THR A 202 -4.15 23.17 9.46
N PRO A 203 -2.84 23.19 9.77
CA PRO A 203 -2.24 22.28 10.75
C PRO A 203 -2.94 22.24 12.10
N SER A 204 -3.41 23.39 12.59
CA SER A 204 -4.18 23.47 13.85
C SER A 204 -5.49 22.68 13.78
N LYS A 205 -6.18 22.67 12.64
CA LYS A 205 -7.40 21.88 12.42
C LYS A 205 -7.08 20.41 12.11
N MET A 206 -5.96 20.15 11.44
CA MET A 206 -5.48 18.82 11.08
C MET A 206 -4.93 18.03 12.27
N VAL A 207 -4.87 18.63 13.47
CA VAL A 207 -4.45 17.94 14.71
C VAL A 207 -5.28 16.70 15.04
N VAL A 208 -6.49 16.57 14.46
CA VAL A 208 -7.29 15.35 14.47
C VAL A 208 -6.52 14.12 13.95
N TRP A 209 -5.53 14.29 13.08
CA TRP A 209 -4.63 13.22 12.64
C TRP A 209 -3.90 12.60 13.84
N LYS A 210 -3.38 13.44 14.73
CA LYS A 210 -2.65 13.03 15.93
C LYS A 210 -3.57 12.55 17.05
N CYS A 211 -4.63 13.30 17.34
CA CYS A 211 -5.42 13.11 18.55
C CYS A 211 -6.72 12.32 18.36
N GLY A 212 -7.19 12.13 17.13
CA GLY A 212 -8.59 11.80 16.89
C GLY A 212 -9.51 12.86 17.51
N SER A 213 -10.54 12.42 18.25
CA SER A 213 -11.49 13.30 18.92
C SER A 213 -11.00 13.86 20.27
N ASN A 214 -9.95 13.28 20.89
CA ASN A 214 -9.51 13.67 22.22
C ASN A 214 -7.98 13.60 22.37
N CYS A 215 -7.34 14.77 22.56
CA CYS A 215 -5.89 14.86 22.74
C CYS A 215 -5.40 14.39 24.13
N ALA A 216 -6.27 14.19 25.13
CA ALA A 216 -5.85 13.75 26.47
C ALA A 216 -5.14 12.39 26.43
N ALA A 217 -5.58 11.47 25.57
CA ALA A 217 -4.98 10.15 25.40
C ALA A 217 -3.62 10.16 24.65
N THR A 218 -3.20 11.31 24.10
CA THR A 218 -2.00 11.42 23.24
C THR A 218 -0.99 12.47 23.74
N GLY A 219 -0.96 12.68 25.06
CA GLY A 219 -0.05 13.61 25.73
C GLY A 219 -0.64 14.99 26.01
N GLY A 220 -1.95 15.16 25.83
CA GLY A 220 -2.67 16.41 26.13
C GLY A 220 -2.38 17.55 25.16
N GLN A 221 -2.82 18.75 25.53
CA GLN A 221 -2.76 19.94 24.68
C GLN A 221 -1.32 20.36 24.34
N ALA A 222 -0.38 20.20 25.28
CA ALA A 222 1.03 20.54 25.05
C ALA A 222 1.64 19.70 23.91
N ALA A 223 1.35 18.39 23.89
CA ALA A 223 1.79 17.50 22.82
C ALA A 223 1.11 17.85 21.47
N ALA A 224 -0.17 18.23 21.50
CA ALA A 224 -0.91 18.68 20.33
C ALA A 224 -0.30 19.96 19.74
N ASN A 225 -0.03 20.97 20.57
CA ASN A 225 0.58 22.24 20.14
C ASN A 225 1.96 22.03 19.52
N LYS A 226 2.79 21.17 20.13
CA LYS A 226 4.10 20.83 19.56
C LYS A 226 3.96 20.20 18.17
N TRP A 227 3.02 19.27 18.01
CA TRP A 227 2.75 18.63 16.73
C TRP A 227 2.29 19.64 15.69
N ILE A 228 1.37 20.55 16.04
CA ILE A 228 0.88 21.62 15.17
C ILE A 228 2.06 22.46 14.69
N ASN A 229 2.93 22.93 15.59
CA ASN A 229 4.09 23.75 15.23
C ASN A 229 5.06 23.02 14.29
N ASP A 230 5.38 21.75 14.61
CA ASP A 230 6.29 20.93 13.81
C ASP A 230 5.73 20.71 12.38
N VAL A 231 4.42 20.49 12.24
CA VAL A 231 3.76 20.32 10.93
C VAL A 231 3.62 21.65 10.19
N SER A 232 3.23 22.73 10.87
CA SER A 232 3.09 24.08 10.29
C SER A 232 4.35 24.55 9.60
N PHE A 233 5.52 24.30 10.17
CA PHE A 233 6.78 24.75 9.58
C PHE A 233 6.99 24.25 8.13
N TYR A 234 6.67 22.99 7.86
CA TYR A 234 6.81 22.41 6.52
C TYR A 234 5.60 22.68 5.65
N PHE A 235 4.41 22.67 6.24
CA PHE A 235 3.18 23.02 5.55
C PHE A 235 3.26 24.42 4.94
N ASP A 236 3.66 25.40 5.75
CA ASP A 236 3.80 26.80 5.34
C ASP A 236 4.85 26.97 4.25
N LYS A 237 5.97 26.24 4.33
CA LYS A 237 7.00 26.30 3.29
C LYS A 237 6.46 25.88 1.94
N ILE A 238 5.62 24.85 1.89
CA ILE A 238 5.04 24.39 0.62
C ILE A 238 3.97 25.38 0.18
N VAL A 239 3.00 25.71 1.03
CA VAL A 239 1.85 26.55 0.64
C VAL A 239 2.26 27.98 0.27
N LYS A 240 3.25 28.57 0.94
CA LYS A 240 3.67 29.97 0.70
C LYS A 240 4.53 30.17 -0.56
N THR A 241 5.07 29.11 -1.17
CA THR A 241 5.95 29.23 -2.36
C THR A 241 5.24 29.77 -3.62
N ASP A 242 3.91 29.96 -3.61
CA ASP A 242 3.15 30.57 -4.73
C ASP A 242 2.75 32.04 -4.49
N ALA A 243 3.22 32.67 -3.41
CA ALA A 243 2.88 34.05 -3.05
C ALA A 243 3.97 35.07 -3.46
#